data_AF-A0A820JP93-F1
#
_entry.id   AF-A0A820JP93-F1
#
_cell.length_a   1.000
_cell.length_b   1.000
_cell.length_c   1.000
_cell.angle_alpha   90.00
_cell.angle_beta   90.00
_cell.angle_gamma   90.00
#
_symmetry.space_group_name_H-M   'P 1'
#
loop_
_entity.id
_entity.type
_entity.pdbx_description
1 polymer ?
#
loop_
_entity_poly.entity_id
_entity_poly.type
_entity_poly.pdbx_seq_one_letter_code
_entity_poly.pdbx_strand_id
1 'polypeptide(L)'
;IYDMVRYEAGLNTNLILKKQESFQQMWTPVKLNDGSTYSYGFGWNLDKTVTGMQVVKHGGTWQGFESYIIRVINVKLTIIIFANLDEADVEEIASHVLQMYDPQLALDPNQDEEEDDDEEDDDDEEDDDEDEEDE
;
A
#
# COMPACT_ATOMS: atom_id res chain seq x y z
N ILE A 1 -0.30 3.90 -22.32
CA ILE A 1 0.19 2.58 -21.87
C ILE A 1 1.69 2.35 -22.10
N TYR A 2 2.26 2.62 -23.29
CA TYR A 2 3.70 2.36 -23.56
C TYR A 2 4.67 3.03 -22.59
N ASP A 3 4.36 4.25 -22.14
CA ASP A 3 5.21 4.95 -21.16
C ASP A 3 5.20 4.29 -19.79
N MET A 4 4.07 3.72 -19.36
CA MET A 4 4.00 2.95 -18.12
C MET A 4 4.81 1.65 -18.20
N VAL A 5 4.87 1.01 -19.37
CA VAL A 5 5.74 -0.15 -19.58
C VAL A 5 7.22 0.25 -19.48
N ARG A 6 7.60 1.43 -20.01
CA ARG A 6 8.97 1.96 -19.86
C ARG A 6 9.28 2.37 -18.43
N TYR A 7 8.32 2.98 -17.74
CA TYR A 7 8.41 3.32 -16.33
C TYR A 7 8.66 2.07 -15.50
N GLU A 8 7.89 1.01 -15.71
CA GLU A 8 8.08 -0.26 -15.01
C GLU A 8 9.43 -0.90 -15.33
N ALA A 9 9.86 -0.89 -16.59
CA ALA A 9 11.20 -1.34 -16.95
C ALA A 9 12.28 -0.54 -16.20
N GLY A 10 12.11 0.78 -16.09
CA GLY A 10 13.03 1.66 -15.37
C GLY A 10 13.08 1.42 -13.87
N LEU A 11 11.93 1.13 -13.24
CA LEU A 11 11.83 0.74 -11.82
C LEU A 11 12.56 -0.57 -11.54
N ASN A 12 12.65 -1.49 -12.50
CA ASN A 12 13.32 -2.77 -12.36
C ASN A 12 14.83 -2.75 -12.69
N THR A 13 15.35 -1.65 -13.26
CA THR A 13 16.69 -1.65 -13.90
C THR A 13 17.64 -0.56 -13.42
N ASN A 14 17.45 0.00 -12.23
CA ASN A 14 18.27 1.09 -11.66
C ASN A 14 18.43 2.31 -12.60
N LEU A 15 17.51 2.46 -13.57
CA LEU A 15 17.54 3.57 -14.52
C LEU A 15 16.95 4.84 -13.91
N ILE A 16 15.97 4.70 -13.03
CA ILE A 16 15.27 5.82 -12.39
C ILE A 16 16.03 6.29 -11.14
N LEU A 17 16.43 5.34 -10.27
CA LEU A 17 17.23 5.62 -9.08
C LEU A 17 18.56 4.89 -9.17
N LYS A 18 19.65 5.61 -8.86
CA LYS A 18 21.03 5.09 -8.99
C LYS A 18 21.41 4.09 -7.90
N LYS A 19 20.71 4.11 -6.77
CA LYS A 19 21.02 3.34 -5.55
C LYS A 19 19.90 2.35 -5.29
N GLN A 20 20.25 1.10 -5.04
CA GLN A 20 19.26 0.05 -4.73
C GLN A 20 18.51 0.35 -3.43
N GLU A 21 19.20 0.97 -2.48
CA GLU A 21 18.67 1.38 -1.18
C GLU A 21 17.51 2.38 -1.34
N SER A 22 17.52 3.22 -2.39
CA SER A 22 16.42 4.16 -2.64
C SER A 22 15.14 3.45 -3.06
N PHE A 23 15.24 2.30 -3.74
CA PHE A 23 14.06 1.47 -4.03
C PHE A 23 13.53 0.78 -2.78
N GLN A 24 14.41 0.30 -1.90
CA GLN A 24 14.01 -0.29 -0.62
C GLN A 24 13.26 0.73 0.25
N GLN A 25 13.77 1.96 0.33
CA GLN A 25 13.11 3.06 1.04
C GLN A 25 11.71 3.36 0.49
N MET A 26 11.54 3.29 -0.83
CA MET A 26 10.26 3.55 -1.48
C MET A 26 9.16 2.56 -1.07
N TRP A 27 9.53 1.35 -0.66
CA TRP A 27 8.61 0.27 -0.25
C TRP A 27 8.74 -0.10 1.23
N THR A 28 9.35 0.78 2.03
CA THR A 28 9.44 0.62 3.47
C THR A 28 8.18 1.22 4.10
N PRO A 29 7.48 0.51 5.01
CA PRO A 29 6.35 1.08 5.75
C PRO A 29 6.74 2.38 6.46
N VAL A 30 5.83 3.34 6.48
CA VAL A 30 6.01 4.59 7.19
C VAL A 30 5.85 4.35 8.68
N LYS A 31 6.64 5.07 9.48
CA LYS A 31 6.50 5.11 10.93
C LYS A 31 5.68 6.33 11.33
N LEU A 32 4.63 6.14 12.11
CA LEU A 32 3.75 7.19 12.61
C LEU A 32 4.35 7.88 13.85
N ASN A 33 3.70 8.93 14.33
CA ASN A 33 4.21 9.78 15.42
C ASN A 33 4.20 9.09 16.80
N ASP A 34 3.23 8.19 17.01
CA ASP A 34 3.07 7.31 18.16
C ASP A 34 4.13 6.19 18.21
N GLY A 35 4.74 5.88 17.07
CA GLY A 35 5.74 4.84 16.91
C GLY A 35 5.26 3.59 16.18
N SER A 36 3.96 3.48 15.86
CA SER A 36 3.37 2.41 15.06
C SER A 36 3.81 2.52 13.59
N THR A 37 3.46 1.51 12.79
CA THR A 37 3.73 1.51 11.34
C THR A 37 2.46 1.41 10.53
N TYR A 38 2.42 2.13 9.41
CA TYR A 38 1.33 2.03 8.45
C TYR A 38 1.85 1.48 7.12
N SER A 39 1.06 0.64 6.43
CA SER A 39 1.45 -0.04 5.19
C SER A 39 1.48 0.88 3.97
N TYR A 40 2.18 2.01 4.10
CA TYR A 40 2.40 2.98 3.05
C TYR A 40 3.89 3.36 2.96
N GLY A 41 4.45 3.26 1.75
CA GLY A 41 5.80 3.72 1.43
C GLY A 41 5.80 5.06 0.70
N PHE A 42 6.90 5.41 0.03
CA PHE A 42 6.94 6.66 -0.76
C PHE A 42 6.10 6.55 -2.04
N GLY A 43 4.80 6.84 -1.91
CA GLY A 43 3.84 6.84 -3.02
C GLY A 43 3.29 5.47 -3.38
N TRP A 44 3.27 4.53 -2.43
CA TRP A 44 2.79 3.16 -2.64
C TRP A 44 2.06 2.64 -1.41
N ASN A 45 0.87 2.09 -1.58
CA ASN A 45 0.31 1.15 -0.63
C ASN A 45 1.13 -0.15 -0.69
N LEU A 46 1.40 -0.74 0.47
CA LEU A 46 2.23 -1.92 0.62
C LEU A 46 1.32 -3.09 1.00
N ASP A 47 1.43 -4.17 0.25
CA ASP A 47 0.61 -5.36 0.45
C ASP A 47 1.45 -6.64 0.46
N LYS A 48 0.80 -7.74 0.82
CA LYS A 48 1.31 -9.09 0.60
C LYS A 48 0.29 -9.92 -0.17
N THR A 49 0.80 -10.85 -0.95
CA THR A 49 -0.01 -11.95 -1.48
C THR A 49 -0.31 -12.95 -0.36
N VAL A 50 -1.27 -13.86 -0.55
CA VAL A 50 -1.55 -15.02 0.31
C VAL A 50 -0.35 -15.95 0.57
N THR A 51 0.71 -15.84 -0.24
CA THR A 51 1.97 -16.58 -0.06
C THR A 51 3.09 -15.74 0.56
N GLY A 52 2.78 -14.53 1.03
CA GLY A 52 3.72 -13.59 1.67
C GLY A 52 4.65 -12.84 0.72
N MET A 53 4.42 -12.89 -0.60
CA MET A 53 5.19 -12.07 -1.55
C MET A 53 4.82 -10.60 -1.44
N GLN A 54 5.82 -9.72 -1.56
CA GLN A 54 5.65 -8.28 -1.45
C GLN A 54 4.91 -7.74 -2.66
N VAL A 55 3.85 -6.99 -2.39
CA VAL A 55 3.04 -6.26 -3.36
C VAL A 55 3.17 -4.77 -3.08
N VAL A 56 3.25 -3.96 -4.13
CA VAL A 56 3.11 -2.51 -4.03
C VAL A 56 2.09 -2.04 -5.03
N LYS A 57 1.16 -1.20 -4.59
CA LYS A 57 0.01 -0.76 -5.39
C LYS A 57 -0.25 0.73 -5.21
N HIS A 58 -0.82 1.36 -6.22
CA HIS A 58 -1.23 2.77 -6.15
C HIS A 58 -2.40 3.03 -7.10
N GLY A 59 -3.42 3.71 -6.58
CA GLY A 59 -4.60 4.14 -7.33
C GLY A 59 -4.51 5.63 -7.66
N GLY A 60 -5.13 6.02 -8.77
CA GLY A 60 -5.20 7.41 -9.19
C GLY A 60 -6.56 7.73 -9.77
N THR A 61 -7.24 8.67 -9.13
CA THR A 61 -8.60 9.10 -9.48
C THR A 61 -8.61 10.55 -9.93
N TRP A 62 -9.29 10.82 -11.03
CA TRP A 62 -9.60 12.16 -11.52
C TRP A 62 -10.99 12.16 -12.15
N GLN A 63 -11.61 13.33 -12.35
CA GLN A 63 -13.00 13.38 -12.82
C GLN A 63 -13.20 12.58 -14.13
N GLY A 64 -13.92 11.45 -14.04
CA GLY A 64 -14.19 10.56 -15.17
C GLY A 64 -12.99 9.71 -15.60
N PHE A 65 -12.01 9.51 -14.72
CA PHE A 65 -10.83 8.70 -15.01
C PHE A 65 -10.30 7.99 -13.77
N GLU A 66 -10.18 6.67 -13.88
CA GLU A 66 -9.56 5.81 -12.88
C GLU A 66 -8.30 5.16 -13.42
N SER A 67 -7.31 5.00 -12.56
CA SER A 67 -6.05 4.35 -12.88
C SER A 67 -5.54 3.53 -11.72
N TYR A 68 -4.89 2.43 -12.04
CA TYR A 68 -4.33 1.54 -11.03
C TYR A 68 -3.05 0.90 -11.51
N ILE A 69 -2.09 0.78 -10.61
CA ILE A 69 -0.89 -0.02 -10.80
C ILE A 69 -0.70 -0.93 -9.60
N ILE A 70 -0.52 -2.23 -9.85
CA ILE A 70 -0.17 -3.23 -8.84
C ILE A 70 1.04 -4.01 -9.31
N ARG A 71 2.00 -4.21 -8.41
CA ARG A 71 3.30 -4.83 -8.70
C ARG A 71 3.60 -5.89 -7.66
N VAL A 72 3.81 -7.13 -8.09
CA VAL A 72 4.34 -8.21 -7.24
C VAL A 72 5.85 -8.28 -7.45
N ILE A 73 6.60 -7.74 -6.49
CA ILE A 73 8.04 -7.46 -6.64
C ILE A 73 8.84 -8.74 -6.85
N ASN A 74 8.51 -9.79 -6.09
CA ASN A 74 9.24 -11.06 -6.09
C ASN A 74 9.25 -11.75 -7.46
N VAL A 75 8.16 -11.64 -8.22
CA VAL A 75 8.00 -12.31 -9.53
C VAL A 75 8.07 -11.36 -10.71
N LYS A 76 8.34 -10.06 -10.47
CA LYS A 76 8.42 -9.01 -11.50
C LYS A 76 7.16 -8.96 -12.38
N LEU A 77 6.01 -9.12 -11.75
CA LEU A 77 4.70 -9.01 -12.41
C LEU A 77 4.09 -7.65 -12.08
N THR A 78 3.60 -6.97 -13.11
CA THR A 78 2.96 -5.66 -12.98
C THR A 78 1.70 -5.61 -13.83
N ILE A 79 0.60 -5.18 -13.23
CA ILE A 79 -0.68 -4.92 -13.89
C ILE A 79 -0.91 -3.41 -13.84
N ILE A 80 -1.24 -2.82 -14.98
CA ILE A 80 -1.53 -1.38 -15.13
C ILE A 80 -2.88 -1.25 -15.82
N ILE A 81 -3.79 -0.51 -15.20
CA ILE A 81 -5.16 -0.30 -15.67
C ILE A 81 -5.43 1.19 -15.81
N PHE A 82 -6.15 1.54 -16.88
CA PHE A 82 -6.69 2.87 -17.12
C PHE A 82 -8.14 2.73 -17.58
N ALA A 83 -9.04 3.44 -16.94
CA ALA A 83 -10.46 3.48 -17.28
C ALA A 83 -10.91 4.93 -17.44
N ASN A 84 -11.64 5.22 -18.51
CA ASN A 84 -12.25 6.53 -18.78
C ASN A 84 -13.70 6.61 -18.24
N LEU A 85 -13.91 5.98 -17.09
CA LEU A 85 -15.18 5.89 -16.39
C LEU A 85 -14.86 5.98 -14.89
N ASP A 86 -15.52 6.91 -14.20
CA ASP A 86 -15.33 7.17 -12.77
C ASP A 86 -15.74 5.96 -11.92
N GLU A 87 -16.77 5.26 -12.36
CA GLU A 87 -17.35 4.12 -11.66
C GLU A 87 -16.64 2.79 -11.96
N ALA A 88 -15.49 2.82 -12.65
CA ALA A 88 -14.73 1.62 -12.93
C ALA A 88 -13.96 1.17 -11.68
N ASP A 89 -14.32 0.00 -11.13
CA ASP A 89 -13.55 -0.61 -10.05
C ASP A 89 -12.24 -1.22 -10.58
N VAL A 90 -11.25 -0.36 -10.79
CA VAL A 90 -9.94 -0.73 -11.33
C VAL A 90 -9.14 -1.60 -10.36
N GLU A 91 -9.42 -1.53 -9.06
CA GLU A 91 -8.77 -2.35 -8.04
C GLU A 91 -9.27 -3.79 -8.10
N GLU A 92 -10.60 -3.98 -8.12
CA GLU A 92 -11.23 -5.30 -8.25
C GLU A 92 -10.83 -5.98 -9.57
N ILE A 93 -10.81 -5.22 -10.67
CA ILE A 93 -10.35 -5.75 -11.97
C ILE A 93 -8.88 -6.19 -11.86
N ALA A 94 -8.00 -5.39 -11.24
CA ALA A 94 -6.60 -5.76 -11.10
C ALA A 94 -6.41 -7.01 -10.24
N SER A 95 -7.13 -7.11 -9.11
CA SER A 95 -7.12 -8.27 -8.22
C SER A 95 -7.57 -9.53 -8.94
N HIS A 96 -8.68 -9.48 -9.69
CA HIS A 96 -9.15 -10.61 -10.48
C HIS A 96 -8.18 -11.02 -11.59
N VAL A 97 -7.57 -10.05 -12.29
CA VAL A 97 -6.54 -10.35 -13.30
C VAL A 97 -5.33 -11.04 -12.66
N LEU A 98 -4.91 -10.57 -11.48
CA LEU A 98 -3.79 -11.16 -10.74
C LEU A 98 -4.10 -12.62 -10.35
N GLN A 99 -5.28 -12.88 -9.80
CA GLN A 99 -5.76 -14.22 -9.43
C GLN A 99 -5.91 -15.15 -10.64
N MET A 100 -6.39 -14.65 -11.78
CA MET A 100 -6.48 -15.42 -13.02
C MET A 100 -5.11 -15.78 -13.58
N TYR A 101 -4.12 -14.92 -13.39
CA TYR A 101 -2.74 -15.18 -13.84
C TYR A 101 -2.07 -16.26 -12.99
N ASP A 102 -2.14 -16.14 -11.67
CA ASP A 102 -1.70 -17.17 -10.72
C ASP A 102 -2.43 -16.98 -9.37
N PRO A 103 -3.27 -17.95 -8.94
CA PRO A 103 -4.01 -17.85 -7.68
C PRO A 103 -3.13 -17.67 -6.44
N GLN A 104 -1.85 -18.07 -6.48
CA GLN A 104 -0.90 -17.84 -5.36
C GLN A 104 -0.51 -16.37 -5.20
N LEU A 105 -0.83 -15.54 -6.19
CA LEU A 105 -0.62 -14.10 -6.18
C LEU A 105 -1.83 -13.31 -5.68
N ALA A 106 -2.93 -13.97 -5.30
CA ALA A 106 -4.06 -13.31 -4.65
C ALA A 106 -3.57 -12.46 -3.46
N LEU A 107 -4.17 -11.27 -3.26
CA LEU A 107 -3.87 -10.44 -2.10
C LEU A 107 -4.30 -11.16 -0.81
N ASP A 108 -3.55 -10.93 0.27
CA ASP A 108 -3.90 -11.44 1.59
C ASP A 108 -5.14 -10.68 2.13
N PRO A 109 -6.28 -11.35 2.37
CA PRO A 109 -7.49 -10.69 2.82
C PRO A 109 -7.42 -10.21 4.28
N ASN A 110 -6.46 -10.69 5.08
CA ASN A 110 -6.38 -10.36 6.52
C ASN A 110 -5.34 -9.28 6.83
N GLN A 111 -4.76 -8.65 5.81
CA GLN A 111 -3.66 -7.71 6.03
C GLN A 111 -4.11 -6.45 6.78
N ASP A 112 -5.32 -5.97 6.52
CA ASP A 112 -5.85 -4.76 7.17
C ASP A 112 -6.24 -5.04 8.65
N GLU A 113 -6.51 -6.30 9.02
CA GLU A 113 -6.84 -6.67 10.41
C GLU A 113 -5.60 -6.62 11.34
N GLU A 114 -4.38 -6.73 10.80
CA GLU A 114 -3.14 -6.57 11.58
C GLU A 114 -2.81 -5.08 11.86
N GLU A 115 -3.51 -4.12 11.23
CA GLU A 115 -3.28 -2.67 11.42
C GLU A 115 -4.11 -2.06 12.55
N ASP A 116 -5.27 -2.65 12.89
CA ASP A 116 -6.20 -2.13 13.91
C ASP A 116 -5.84 -2.58 15.35
N ASP A 117 -5.10 -3.69 15.52
CA ASP A 117 -4.72 -4.22 16.85
C ASP A 117 -3.66 -3.35 17.59
N ASP A 118 -3.03 -2.38 16.92
CA ASP A 118 -2.05 -1.45 17.49
C ASP A 118 -2.70 -0.19 18.12
N GLU A 119 -4.03 0.01 18.00
CA GLU A 119 -4.75 1.20 18.51
C GLU A 119 -5.41 1.02 19.90
N GLU A 120 -5.41 -0.18 20.51
CA GLU A 120 -6.01 -0.39 21.83
C GLU A 120 -4.96 -0.37 22.95
N ASP A 121 -4.58 0.79 23.51
CA ASP A 121 -3.98 0.87 24.87
C ASP A 121 -3.73 2.30 25.46
N ASP A 122 -4.46 3.37 25.07
CA ASP A 122 -4.16 4.73 25.57
C ASP A 122 -5.38 5.58 26.02
N ASP A 123 -6.41 4.96 26.60
CA ASP A 123 -7.48 5.71 27.30
C ASP A 123 -7.86 5.01 28.62
N ASP A 124 -7.10 5.26 29.71
CA ASP A 124 -7.57 5.13 31.09
C ASP A 124 -6.53 5.68 32.11
N GLU A 125 -6.27 6.99 32.08
CA GLU A 125 -5.86 7.71 33.29
C GLU A 125 -6.69 9.03 33.37
N GLU A 126 -7.95 8.91 33.81
CA GLU A 126 -8.67 10.05 34.37
C GLU A 126 -8.04 10.38 35.74
N ASP A 127 -7.18 11.39 35.77
CA ASP A 127 -6.71 12.05 37.00
C ASP A 127 -7.89 12.77 37.67
N ASP A 128 -8.59 12.08 38.57
CA ASP A 128 -9.42 12.67 39.62
C ASP A 128 -8.51 13.30 40.68
N ASP A 129 -8.04 14.53 40.46
CA ASP A 129 -7.46 15.35 41.52
C ASP A 129 -8.56 16.21 42.17
N GLU A 130 -8.94 15.78 43.37
CA GLU A 130 -9.83 16.45 44.32
C GLU A 130 -9.29 17.84 44.69
N ASP A 131 -10.00 18.90 44.32
CA ASP A 131 -9.80 20.24 44.90
C ASP A 131 -10.30 20.25 46.36
N GLU A 132 -9.39 19.99 47.31
CA GLU A 132 -9.58 20.36 48.72
C GLU A 132 -9.43 21.89 48.88
N GLU A 133 -10.54 22.54 49.23
CA GLU A 133 -10.59 23.91 49.73
C GLU A 133 -9.77 24.05 51.02
N ASP A 134 -8.76 24.93 51.06
CA ASP A 134 -8.29 25.54 52.30
C ASP A 134 -7.74 26.97 52.09
N GLU A 135 -8.27 27.88 52.93
CA GLU A 135 -7.94 29.30 53.23
C GLU A 135 -8.54 30.45 52.40
#